data_AF-A0A963CAR7-F1
#
_entry.id   AF-A0A963CAR7-F1
#
_cell.length_a   1.000
_cell.length_b   1.000
_cell.length_c   1.000
_cell.angle_alpha   90.00
_cell.angle_beta   90.00
_cell.angle_gamma   90.00
#
_symmetry.space_group_name_H-M   'P 1'
#
loop_
_entity.id
_entity.type
_entity.pdbx_description
1 polymer ?
#
loop_
_entity_poly.entity_id
_entity_poly.type
_entity_poly.pdbx_seq_one_letter_code
_entity_poly.pdbx_strand_id
1 'polypeptide(L)'
;MSRAGPAHERQLIALGAASLGGALDGLRTPAALGLLSAGLLALGLATGLANVLALLADSVALAGVLYLVVLVFAMIAAHAAGVALMDRASDRPARRLPASLAAGARSLALLVVVALIVAAAQFVFAMAATALLWACRLAVVGPFLLVVLMPVLIAGAAVLFAGSTATLLLCAPAFWSGQSLGAGLRSTVARLRQRPLEILLSLMLIGFVAAVLATIVAMLWFSGMVFVGGLAGAVVGADVAMAIASGDFDAAAAAGGGLAVAAMTGISILVLQGAVLPLAAQIGGLCRLRCQLDGIDAPLAPIAEAEAEAEAEAEAEAEAEAEAEADRMIDDGTGAGVEAEGGAEATNDAAGDATPGAAPADAGLASTVKTMALRPERMHDATASARDEPSLVPPDPGPPMPERDGDRPPPRTLGTVPSTGFRAADAGLEVTMIVSPARCSACGAPIERRDRFCGECGQRLTNTESDPGDGDEP
;
A
#
# COMPACT_ATOMS: atom_id res chain seq x y z
N MET A 1 -4.27 28.34 20.26
CA MET A 1 -3.21 27.38 20.62
C MET A 1 -3.57 26.75 21.96
N SER A 2 -4.37 25.68 21.94
CA SER A 2 -4.74 24.95 23.16
C SER A 2 -3.50 24.24 23.70
N ARG A 3 -3.38 24.15 25.03
CA ARG A 3 -2.35 23.34 25.67
C ARG A 3 -2.57 21.90 25.24
N ALA A 4 -1.72 21.40 24.34
CA ALA A 4 -1.61 19.98 24.08
C ALA A 4 -1.37 19.31 25.45
N GLY A 5 -2.36 18.57 25.92
CA GLY A 5 -2.29 17.94 27.25
C GLY A 5 -1.15 16.92 27.32
N PRO A 6 -0.75 16.50 28.52
CA PRO A 6 0.30 15.48 28.72
C PRO A 6 0.05 14.17 27.97
N ALA A 7 -1.19 13.91 27.52
CA ALA A 7 -1.53 12.79 26.65
C ALA A 7 -0.86 12.86 25.26
N HIS A 8 -0.78 14.05 24.67
CA HIS A 8 -0.17 14.25 23.34
C HIS A 8 1.35 14.06 23.38
N GLU A 9 2.00 14.53 24.45
CA GLU A 9 3.44 14.33 24.65
C GLU A 9 3.79 12.85 24.84
N ARG A 10 2.99 12.12 25.61
CA ARG A 10 3.15 10.66 25.76
C ARG A 10 2.96 9.91 24.45
N GLN A 11 1.99 10.34 23.62
CA GLN A 11 1.81 9.77 22.28
C GLN A 11 3.03 9.99 21.40
N LEU A 12 3.60 11.20 21.36
CA LEU A 12 4.79 11.49 20.56
C LEU A 12 6.01 10.66 20.99
N ILE A 13 6.22 10.51 22.30
CA ILE A 13 7.32 9.69 22.83
C ILE A 13 7.11 8.21 22.48
N ALA A 14 5.87 7.70 22.60
CA ALA A 14 5.54 6.33 22.23
C ALA A 14 5.73 6.09 20.73
N LEU A 15 5.33 7.05 19.89
CA LEU A 15 5.55 7.02 18.43
C LEU A 15 7.05 6.94 18.12
N GLY A 16 7.85 7.79 18.77
CA GLY A 16 9.30 7.84 18.58
C GLY A 16 9.96 6.51 18.97
N ALA A 17 9.64 5.98 20.14
CA ALA A 17 10.18 4.70 20.61
C ALA A 17 9.79 3.53 19.68
N ALA A 18 8.55 3.54 19.19
CA ALA A 18 8.07 2.47 18.34
C ALA A 18 8.60 2.56 16.90
N SER A 19 8.86 3.78 16.39
CA SER A 19 9.53 3.99 15.10
C SER A 19 10.97 3.47 15.13
N LEU A 20 11.71 3.74 16.21
CA LEU A 20 13.05 3.21 16.43
C LEU A 20 13.04 1.68 16.58
N GLY A 21 12.10 1.14 17.37
CA GLY A 21 11.92 -0.31 17.52
C GLY A 21 11.63 -0.98 16.18
N GLY A 22 10.77 -0.39 15.35
CA GLY A 22 10.46 -0.88 14.00
C GLY A 22 11.65 -0.89 13.06
N ALA A 23 12.45 0.18 13.08
CA ALA A 23 13.70 0.26 12.32
C ALA A 23 14.70 -0.84 12.73
N LEU A 24 14.89 -1.04 14.03
CA LEU A 24 15.80 -2.07 14.57
C LEU A 24 15.31 -3.49 14.31
N ASP A 25 14.00 -3.73 14.37
CA ASP A 25 13.43 -5.05 14.10
C ASP A 25 13.49 -5.43 12.62
N GLY A 26 13.50 -4.44 11.72
CA GLY A 26 13.85 -4.64 10.31
C GLY A 26 15.24 -5.24 10.14
N LEU A 27 16.22 -4.75 10.91
CA LEU A 27 17.61 -5.25 10.90
C LEU A 27 17.76 -6.64 11.53
N ARG A 28 16.77 -7.11 12.30
CA ARG A 28 16.78 -8.43 12.96
C ARG A 28 16.11 -9.52 12.13
N THR A 29 15.61 -9.20 10.94
CA THR A 29 14.86 -10.13 10.11
C THR A 29 15.75 -10.66 8.97
N PRO A 30 16.48 -11.78 9.16
CA PRO A 30 17.49 -12.23 8.20
C PRO A 30 16.90 -12.58 6.83
N ALA A 31 15.65 -13.03 6.78
CA ALA A 31 14.96 -13.32 5.52
C ALA A 31 14.77 -12.06 4.66
N ALA A 32 14.36 -10.95 5.27
CA ALA A 32 14.17 -9.67 4.58
C ALA A 32 15.51 -9.06 4.14
N LEU A 33 16.53 -9.12 5.02
CA LEU A 33 17.88 -8.68 4.69
C LEU A 33 18.50 -9.52 3.57
N GLY A 34 18.31 -10.84 3.59
CA GLY A 34 18.77 -11.74 2.54
C GLY A 34 18.12 -11.44 1.19
N LEU A 35 16.80 -11.19 1.17
CA LEU A 35 16.07 -10.78 -0.03
C LEU A 35 16.56 -9.43 -0.59
N LEU A 36 16.71 -8.42 0.27
CA LEU A 36 17.22 -7.10 -0.13
C LEU A 36 18.65 -7.18 -0.65
N SER A 37 19.54 -7.84 0.09
CA SER A 37 20.93 -8.02 -0.28
C SER A 37 21.07 -8.79 -1.59
N ALA A 38 20.33 -9.88 -1.78
CA ALA A 38 20.36 -10.65 -3.03
C ALA A 38 19.84 -9.84 -4.22
N GLY A 39 18.75 -9.09 -4.06
CA GLY A 39 18.20 -8.23 -5.10
C GLY A 39 19.16 -7.10 -5.50
N LEU A 40 19.75 -6.42 -4.52
CA LEU A 40 20.71 -5.33 -4.74
C LEU A 40 22.06 -5.83 -5.28
N LEU A 41 22.48 -7.04 -4.90
CA LEU A 41 23.67 -7.70 -5.44
C LEU A 41 23.47 -8.05 -6.92
N ALA A 42 22.33 -8.64 -7.25
CA ALA A 42 21.95 -8.93 -8.63
C ALA A 42 21.90 -7.64 -9.47
N LEU A 43 21.41 -6.54 -8.90
CA LEU A 43 21.42 -5.23 -9.54
C LEU A 43 22.83 -4.72 -9.84
N GLY A 44 23.74 -4.78 -8.87
CA GLY A 44 25.13 -4.36 -9.05
C GLY A 44 25.87 -5.20 -10.09
N LEU A 45 25.74 -6.53 -10.01
CA LEU A 45 26.35 -7.46 -10.95
C LEU A 45 25.87 -7.24 -12.38
N ALA A 46 24.55 -7.09 -12.57
CA ALA A 46 24.01 -6.92 -13.90
C ALA A 46 24.21 -5.51 -14.46
N THR A 47 24.35 -4.49 -13.60
CA THR A 47 24.84 -3.16 -14.02
C THR A 47 26.25 -3.29 -14.60
N GLY A 48 27.13 -4.05 -13.95
CA GLY A 48 28.46 -4.37 -14.48
C GLY A 48 28.42 -5.10 -15.80
N LEU A 49 27.61 -6.17 -15.90
CA LEU A 49 27.44 -6.94 -17.12
C LEU A 49 26.86 -6.08 -18.26
N ALA A 50 25.88 -5.21 -17.98
CA ALA A 50 25.30 -4.30 -18.95
C ALA A 50 26.34 -3.33 -19.51
N ASN A 51 27.22 -2.80 -18.66
CA ASN A 51 28.32 -1.94 -19.10
C ASN A 51 29.33 -2.69 -19.98
N VAL A 52 29.70 -3.92 -19.62
CA VAL A 52 30.57 -4.77 -20.47
C VAL A 52 29.91 -5.04 -21.82
N LEU A 53 28.63 -5.39 -21.84
CA LEU A 53 27.90 -5.65 -23.08
C LEU A 53 27.72 -4.39 -23.93
N ALA A 54 27.49 -3.22 -23.31
CA ALA A 54 27.41 -1.94 -24.01
C ALA A 54 28.68 -1.67 -24.81
N LEU A 55 29.84 -1.89 -24.18
CA LEU A 55 31.15 -1.70 -24.80
C LEU A 55 31.44 -2.72 -25.90
N LEU A 56 31.03 -3.98 -25.72
CA LEU A 56 31.27 -5.04 -26.71
C LEU A 56 30.33 -4.94 -27.91
N ALA A 57 29.08 -4.50 -27.70
CA ALA A 57 28.04 -4.48 -28.73
C ALA A 57 27.86 -3.11 -29.40
N ASP A 58 28.56 -2.07 -28.93
CA ASP A 58 28.40 -0.66 -29.34
C ASP A 58 26.92 -0.22 -29.37
N SER A 59 26.13 -0.75 -28.42
CA SER A 59 24.67 -0.59 -28.40
C SER A 59 24.19 -0.18 -27.02
N VAL A 60 24.00 1.12 -26.85
CA VAL A 60 23.40 1.72 -25.65
C VAL A 60 21.98 1.19 -25.41
N ALA A 61 21.25 0.86 -26.47
CA ALA A 61 19.89 0.32 -26.37
C ALA A 61 19.87 -1.06 -25.68
N LEU A 62 20.79 -1.95 -26.04
CA LEU A 62 20.87 -3.28 -25.43
C LEU A 62 21.21 -3.18 -23.93
N ALA A 63 22.16 -2.32 -23.59
CA ALA A 63 22.53 -2.06 -22.20
C ALA A 63 21.37 -1.46 -21.39
N GLY A 64 20.63 -0.51 -21.98
CA GLY A 64 19.45 0.09 -21.36
C GLY A 64 18.33 -0.91 -21.08
N VAL A 65 18.04 -1.82 -22.03
CA VAL A 65 17.04 -2.88 -21.82
C VAL A 65 17.46 -3.84 -20.71
N LEU A 66 18.74 -4.27 -20.69
CA LEU A 66 19.24 -5.14 -19.64
C LEU A 66 19.17 -4.46 -18.26
N TYR A 67 19.56 -3.18 -18.17
CA TYR A 67 19.45 -2.39 -16.96
C TYR A 67 17.99 -2.32 -16.46
N LEU A 68 17.04 -2.06 -17.37
CA LEU A 68 15.63 -2.00 -17.03
C LEU A 68 15.10 -3.33 -16.46
N VAL A 69 15.43 -4.46 -17.09
CA VAL A 69 15.01 -5.80 -16.64
C VAL A 69 15.52 -6.08 -15.22
N VAL A 70 16.78 -5.76 -14.97
CA VAL A 70 17.43 -5.99 -13.67
C VAL A 70 16.86 -5.04 -12.61
N LEU A 71 16.64 -3.78 -12.96
CA LEU A 71 16.00 -2.80 -12.08
C LEU A 71 14.63 -3.30 -11.63
N VAL A 72 13.80 -3.80 -12.56
CA VAL A 72 12.50 -4.39 -12.24
C VAL A 72 12.66 -5.57 -11.27
N PHE A 73 13.62 -6.48 -11.50
CA PHE A 73 13.87 -7.60 -10.59
C PHE A 73 14.31 -7.15 -9.19
N ALA A 74 15.20 -6.16 -9.10
CA ALA A 74 15.64 -5.58 -7.84
C ALA A 74 14.50 -4.91 -7.07
N MET A 75 13.61 -4.20 -7.77
CA MET A 75 12.40 -3.62 -7.19
C MET A 75 11.44 -4.71 -6.69
N ILE A 76 11.25 -5.81 -7.44
CA ILE A 76 10.46 -6.96 -6.97
C ILE A 76 11.06 -7.54 -5.69
N ALA A 77 12.39 -7.70 -5.61
CA ALA A 77 13.06 -8.21 -4.42
C ALA A 77 12.90 -7.27 -3.22
N ALA A 78 13.02 -5.96 -3.42
CA ALA A 78 12.80 -4.96 -2.37
C ALA A 78 11.35 -4.99 -1.86
N HIS A 79 10.38 -5.11 -2.76
CA HIS A 79 8.97 -5.26 -2.39
C HIS A 79 8.68 -6.60 -1.69
N ALA A 80 9.33 -7.70 -2.10
CA ALA A 80 9.21 -8.99 -1.44
C ALA A 80 9.76 -8.95 0.00
N ALA A 81 10.85 -8.21 0.22
CA ALA A 81 11.36 -7.94 1.56
C ALA A 81 10.38 -7.09 2.38
N GLY A 82 9.73 -6.09 1.76
CA GLY A 82 8.63 -5.33 2.35
C GLY A 82 7.47 -6.22 2.80
N VAL A 83 7.06 -7.19 1.98
CA VAL A 83 6.05 -8.20 2.36
C VAL A 83 6.50 -9.02 3.58
N ALA A 84 7.74 -9.51 3.59
CA ALA A 84 8.25 -10.28 4.72
C ALA A 84 8.32 -9.45 6.02
N LEU A 85 8.68 -8.16 5.93
CA LEU A 85 8.67 -7.23 7.05
C LEU A 85 7.26 -6.88 7.51
N MET A 86 6.31 -6.74 6.59
CA MET A 86 4.90 -6.49 6.90
C MET A 86 4.24 -7.68 7.59
N ASP A 87 4.49 -8.91 7.10
CA ASP A 87 4.01 -10.13 7.74
C ASP A 87 4.52 -10.18 9.19
N ARG A 88 5.82 -9.89 9.42
CA ARG A 88 6.40 -9.86 10.76
C ARG A 88 5.89 -8.71 11.64
N ALA A 89 5.66 -7.52 11.08
CA ALA A 89 5.09 -6.38 11.80
C ALA A 89 3.61 -6.59 12.17
N SER A 90 2.93 -7.50 11.46
CA SER A 90 1.54 -7.89 11.71
C SER A 90 1.42 -9.22 12.47
N ASP A 91 2.54 -9.73 13.02
CA ASP A 91 2.63 -11.03 13.70
C ASP A 91 2.07 -12.23 12.89
N ARG A 92 2.15 -12.14 11.55
CA ARG A 92 1.76 -13.22 10.63
C ARG A 92 2.93 -14.20 10.40
N PRO A 93 2.64 -15.48 10.15
CA PRO A 93 3.68 -16.45 9.80
C PRO A 93 4.41 -16.03 8.53
N ALA A 94 5.74 -16.18 8.51
CA ALA A 94 6.55 -15.81 7.37
C ALA A 94 6.17 -16.64 6.13
N ARG A 95 5.84 -15.96 5.03
CA ARG A 95 5.57 -16.60 3.74
C ARG A 95 6.81 -17.30 3.21
N ARG A 96 6.59 -18.37 2.44
CA ARG A 96 7.64 -19.01 1.65
C ARG A 96 8.17 -18.04 0.59
N LEU A 97 9.46 -18.13 0.29
CA LEU A 97 10.16 -17.28 -0.69
C LEU A 97 9.39 -17.04 -2.01
N PRO A 98 8.89 -18.06 -2.74
CA PRO A 98 8.17 -17.82 -3.99
C PRO A 98 6.85 -17.04 -3.80
N ALA A 99 6.15 -17.27 -2.69
CA ALA A 99 4.92 -16.53 -2.37
C ALA A 99 5.24 -15.07 -2.04
N SER A 100 6.36 -14.80 -1.35
CA SER A 100 6.83 -13.44 -1.09
C SER A 100 7.23 -12.70 -2.37
N LEU A 101 7.88 -13.38 -3.32
CA LEU A 101 8.23 -12.80 -4.62
C LEU A 101 7.00 -12.47 -5.47
N ALA A 102 6.01 -13.37 -5.52
CA ALA A 102 4.76 -13.13 -6.24
C ALA A 102 3.95 -11.96 -5.62
N ALA A 103 3.87 -11.91 -4.29
CA ALA A 103 3.26 -10.79 -3.56
C ALA A 103 4.04 -9.48 -3.79
N GLY A 104 5.38 -9.54 -3.80
CA GLY A 104 6.26 -8.42 -4.12
C GLY A 104 5.98 -7.86 -5.51
N ALA A 105 5.95 -8.72 -6.54
CA ALA A 105 5.66 -8.32 -7.92
C ALA A 105 4.28 -7.68 -8.07
N ARG A 106 3.25 -8.28 -7.45
CA ARG A 106 1.91 -7.69 -7.43
C ARG A 106 1.90 -6.31 -6.76
N SER A 107 2.53 -6.18 -5.59
CA SER A 107 2.58 -4.91 -4.87
C SER A 107 3.33 -3.83 -5.66
N LEU A 108 4.39 -4.19 -6.38
CA LEU A 108 5.12 -3.29 -7.26
C LEU A 108 4.22 -2.80 -8.39
N ALA A 109 3.48 -3.68 -9.07
CA ALA A 109 2.56 -3.29 -10.13
C ALA A 109 1.49 -2.30 -9.62
N LEU A 110 0.91 -2.55 -8.45
CA LEU A 110 -0.04 -1.62 -7.81
C LEU A 110 0.60 -0.28 -7.48
N LEU A 111 1.82 -0.29 -6.91
CA LEU A 111 2.53 0.94 -6.56
C LEU A 111 2.92 1.75 -7.81
N VAL A 112 3.26 1.09 -8.92
CA VAL A 112 3.51 1.75 -10.22
C VAL A 112 2.24 2.47 -10.69
N VAL A 113 1.06 1.86 -10.58
CA VAL A 113 -0.21 2.53 -10.92
C VAL A 113 -0.44 3.76 -10.04
N VAL A 114 -0.22 3.65 -8.73
CA VAL A 114 -0.32 4.81 -7.81
C VAL A 114 0.70 5.89 -8.17
N ALA A 115 1.95 5.52 -8.49
CA ALA A 115 2.99 6.45 -8.90
C ALA A 115 2.62 7.18 -10.20
N LEU A 116 1.98 6.51 -11.16
CA LEU A 116 1.47 7.14 -12.37
C LEU A 116 0.34 8.13 -12.08
N ILE A 117 -0.60 7.80 -11.18
CA ILE A 117 -1.66 8.72 -10.75
C ILE A 117 -1.06 9.97 -10.08
N VAL A 118 -0.10 9.77 -9.18
CA VAL A 118 0.61 10.85 -8.49
C VAL A 118 1.41 11.71 -9.48
N ALA A 119 2.11 11.09 -10.44
CA ALA A 119 2.84 11.80 -11.48
C ALA A 119 1.91 12.62 -12.38
N ALA A 120 0.73 12.09 -12.72
CA ALA A 120 -0.28 12.83 -13.47
C ALA A 120 -0.78 14.06 -12.69
N ALA A 121 -1.02 13.94 -11.39
CA ALA A 121 -1.39 15.07 -10.54
C ALA A 121 -0.29 16.15 -10.48
N GLN A 122 0.97 15.75 -10.35
CA GLN A 122 2.12 16.66 -10.41
C GLN A 122 2.24 17.34 -11.77
N PHE A 123 2.01 16.61 -12.85
CA PHE A 123 2.01 17.15 -14.20
C PHE A 123 0.92 18.20 -14.40
N VAL A 124 -0.32 17.93 -13.95
CA VAL A 124 -1.43 18.90 -14.00
C VAL A 124 -1.09 20.17 -13.22
N PHE A 125 -0.52 20.04 -12.02
CA PHE A 125 -0.08 21.19 -11.24
C PHE A 125 1.02 21.98 -11.96
N ALA A 126 2.04 21.31 -12.52
CA ALA A 126 3.12 21.96 -13.26
C ALA A 126 2.59 22.71 -14.50
N MET A 127 1.59 22.15 -15.18
CA MET A 127 0.90 22.83 -16.29
C MET A 127 0.13 24.06 -15.84
N ALA A 128 -0.63 23.97 -14.74
CA ALA A 128 -1.33 25.12 -14.16
C ALA A 128 -0.35 26.22 -13.71
N ALA A 129 0.74 25.84 -13.02
CA ALA A 129 1.79 26.76 -12.60
C ALA A 129 2.44 27.47 -13.80
N THR A 130 2.77 26.72 -14.85
CA THR A 130 3.34 27.27 -16.10
C THR A 130 2.38 28.27 -16.76
N ALA A 131 1.08 27.94 -16.83
CA ALA A 131 0.07 28.83 -17.40
C ALA A 131 -0.11 30.12 -16.58
N LEU A 132 -0.13 30.02 -15.25
CA LEU A 132 -0.21 31.19 -14.36
C LEU A 132 1.02 32.08 -14.47
N LEU A 133 2.22 31.49 -14.55
CA LEU A 133 3.46 32.23 -14.76
C LEU A 133 3.54 32.87 -16.15
N TRP A 134 2.97 32.22 -17.15
CA TRP A 134 2.84 32.82 -18.48
C TRP A 134 1.92 34.06 -18.45
N ALA A 135 0.84 34.04 -17.66
CA ALA A 135 -0.02 35.21 -17.46
C ALA A 135 0.69 36.37 -16.73
N CYS A 136 1.69 36.09 -15.88
CA CYS A 136 2.53 37.12 -15.25
C CYS A 136 3.41 37.90 -16.24
N ARG A 137 3.45 37.51 -17.52
CA ARG A 137 4.24 38.21 -18.54
C ARG A 137 3.67 39.58 -18.96
N LEU A 138 2.53 39.99 -18.40
CA LEU A 138 1.93 41.32 -18.62
C LEU A 138 2.82 42.44 -18.03
N ALA A 139 3.22 43.42 -18.84
CA ALA A 139 4.27 44.39 -18.51
C ALA A 139 4.04 45.23 -17.23
N VAL A 140 2.78 45.54 -16.89
CA VAL A 140 2.44 46.41 -15.73
C VAL A 140 1.98 45.61 -14.51
N VAL A 141 1.12 44.61 -14.72
CA VAL A 141 0.52 43.82 -13.62
C VAL A 141 1.39 42.63 -13.21
N GLY A 142 2.27 42.17 -14.11
CA GLY A 142 3.12 41.00 -13.95
C GLY A 142 3.94 40.97 -12.66
N PRO A 143 4.72 42.03 -12.34
CA PRO A 143 5.53 42.06 -11.13
C PRO A 143 4.70 41.92 -9.85
N PHE A 144 3.55 42.60 -9.76
CA PHE A 144 2.65 42.51 -8.60
C PHE A 144 2.02 41.13 -8.46
N LEU A 145 1.58 40.53 -9.58
CA LEU A 145 1.03 39.18 -9.59
C LEU A 145 2.10 38.15 -9.18
N LEU A 146 3.34 38.32 -9.63
CA LEU A 146 4.44 37.40 -9.33
C LEU A 146 4.79 37.36 -7.84
N VAL A 147 4.75 38.52 -7.15
CA VAL A 147 5.00 38.62 -5.69
C VAL A 147 4.03 37.74 -4.89
N VAL A 148 2.77 37.67 -5.30
CA VAL A 148 1.75 36.85 -4.63
C VAL A 148 1.74 35.42 -5.16
N LEU A 149 1.91 35.23 -6.46
CA LEU A 149 1.80 33.92 -7.11
C LEU A 149 2.96 32.99 -6.73
N MET A 150 4.20 33.48 -6.65
CA MET A 150 5.37 32.67 -6.31
C MET A 150 5.23 31.92 -4.98
N PRO A 151 4.95 32.57 -3.83
CA PRO A 151 4.81 31.86 -2.56
C PRO A 151 3.64 30.86 -2.59
N VAL A 152 2.55 31.17 -3.29
CA VAL A 152 1.40 30.25 -3.45
C VAL A 152 1.81 29.01 -4.27
N LEU A 153 2.52 29.18 -5.39
CA LEU A 153 3.00 28.06 -6.20
C LEU A 153 4.04 27.23 -5.45
N ILE A 154 4.96 27.85 -4.72
CA ILE A 154 5.96 27.15 -3.91
C ILE A 154 5.28 26.35 -2.79
N ALA A 155 4.36 26.96 -2.06
CA ALA A 155 3.59 26.27 -1.01
C ALA A 155 2.75 25.13 -1.59
N GLY A 156 2.06 25.37 -2.72
CA GLY A 156 1.30 24.35 -3.44
C GLY A 156 2.17 23.18 -3.90
N ALA A 157 3.34 23.46 -4.48
CA ALA A 157 4.31 22.44 -4.88
C ALA A 157 4.82 21.65 -3.68
N ALA A 158 5.13 22.31 -2.56
CA ALA A 158 5.59 21.66 -1.33
C ALA A 158 4.54 20.73 -0.74
N VAL A 159 3.28 21.17 -0.65
CA VAL A 159 2.15 20.34 -0.17
C VAL A 159 1.92 19.17 -1.11
N LEU A 160 1.93 19.39 -2.43
CA LEU A 160 1.73 18.35 -3.42
C LEU A 160 2.85 17.30 -3.37
N PHE A 161 4.11 17.75 -3.27
CA PHE A 161 5.27 16.86 -3.16
C PHE A 161 5.23 16.06 -1.85
N ALA A 162 5.04 16.71 -0.71
CA ALA A 162 4.95 16.04 0.59
C ALA A 162 3.79 15.03 0.63
N GLY A 163 2.61 15.42 0.13
CA GLY A 163 1.45 14.54 0.04
C GLY A 163 1.68 13.36 -0.92
N SER A 164 2.34 13.59 -2.06
CA SER A 164 2.74 12.56 -3.01
C SER A 164 3.69 11.54 -2.37
N THR A 165 4.74 12.01 -1.71
CA THR A 165 5.71 11.15 -1.02
C THR A 165 5.04 10.38 0.10
N ALA A 166 4.22 11.03 0.93
CA ALA A 166 3.51 10.34 2.01
C ALA A 166 2.54 9.28 1.47
N THR A 167 1.83 9.57 0.38
CA THR A 167 0.93 8.62 -0.28
C THR A 167 1.69 7.40 -0.79
N LEU A 168 2.80 7.59 -1.49
CA LEU A 168 3.61 6.47 -2.01
C LEU A 168 4.19 5.61 -0.88
N LEU A 169 4.71 6.25 0.17
CA LEU A 169 5.31 5.55 1.30
C LEU A 169 4.28 4.77 2.14
N LEU A 170 3.04 5.26 2.25
CA LEU A 170 1.97 4.59 3.00
C LEU A 170 1.17 3.57 2.17
N CYS A 171 1.03 3.77 0.86
CA CYS A 171 0.40 2.78 -0.02
C CYS A 171 1.22 1.50 -0.11
N ALA A 172 2.56 1.59 -0.06
CA ALA A 172 3.44 0.42 -0.12
C ALA A 172 3.11 -0.65 0.95
N PRO A 173 3.08 -0.35 2.27
CA PRO A 173 2.68 -1.32 3.30
C PRO A 173 1.23 -1.75 3.22
N ALA A 174 0.32 -0.88 2.72
CA ALA A 174 -1.07 -1.29 2.46
C ALA A 174 -1.16 -2.37 1.36
N PHE A 175 -0.32 -2.30 0.33
CA PHE A 175 -0.28 -3.35 -0.71
C PHE A 175 0.46 -4.60 -0.25
N TRP A 176 1.49 -4.46 0.59
CA TRP A 176 2.18 -5.61 1.19
C TRP A 176 1.26 -6.44 2.09
N SER A 177 0.28 -5.81 2.75
CA SER A 177 -0.73 -6.52 3.53
C SER A 177 -1.81 -7.21 2.69
N GLY A 178 -1.82 -6.98 1.38
CA GLY A 178 -2.72 -7.63 0.41
C GLY A 178 -3.94 -6.80 0.00
N GLN A 179 -4.02 -5.52 0.36
CA GLN A 179 -5.16 -4.68 -0.02
C GLN A 179 -5.22 -4.44 -1.54
N SER A 180 -6.45 -4.25 -2.05
CA SER A 180 -6.67 -3.84 -3.44
C SER A 180 -6.26 -2.37 -3.65
N LEU A 181 -6.08 -1.96 -4.92
CA LEU A 181 -5.72 -0.58 -5.27
C LEU A 181 -6.67 0.45 -4.62
N GLY A 182 -7.98 0.25 -4.79
CA GLY A 182 -8.99 1.16 -4.27
C GLY A 182 -9.08 1.19 -2.75
N ALA A 183 -8.91 0.05 -2.07
CA ALA A 183 -8.91 -0.01 -0.61
C ALA A 183 -7.63 0.62 0.00
N GLY A 184 -6.46 0.30 -0.57
CA GLY A 184 -5.19 0.85 -0.15
C GLY A 184 -5.11 2.36 -0.33
N LEU A 185 -5.58 2.87 -1.48
CA LEU A 185 -5.57 4.31 -1.74
C LEU A 185 -6.58 5.06 -0.88
N ARG A 186 -7.84 4.59 -0.78
CA ARG A 186 -8.87 5.24 0.07
C ARG A 186 -8.44 5.28 1.53
N SER A 187 -7.96 4.17 2.09
CA SER A 187 -7.50 4.15 3.49
C SER A 187 -6.31 5.07 3.73
N THR A 188 -5.37 5.14 2.78
CA THR A 188 -4.22 6.04 2.88
C THR A 188 -4.62 7.51 2.80
N VAL A 189 -5.50 7.87 1.85
CA VAL A 189 -6.00 9.25 1.69
C VAL A 189 -6.85 9.67 2.88
N ALA A 190 -7.72 8.80 3.40
CA ALA A 190 -8.52 9.07 4.59
C ALA A 190 -7.63 9.40 5.80
N ARG A 191 -6.60 8.59 6.04
CA ARG A 191 -5.63 8.82 7.14
C ARG A 191 -4.83 10.10 6.97
N LEU A 192 -4.34 10.37 5.75
CA LEU A 192 -3.63 11.60 5.44
C LEU A 192 -4.50 12.84 5.69
N ARG A 193 -5.81 12.77 5.44
CA ARG A 193 -6.74 13.87 5.71
C ARG A 193 -7.05 14.04 7.19
N GLN A 194 -7.21 12.95 7.93
CA GLN A 194 -7.54 13.00 9.36
C GLN A 194 -6.35 13.47 10.22
N ARG A 195 -5.13 13.01 9.91
CA ARG A 195 -3.94 13.26 10.75
C ARG A 195 -2.67 13.58 9.94
N PRO A 196 -2.68 14.62 9.09
CA PRO A 196 -1.56 14.91 8.19
C PRO A 196 -0.25 15.18 8.95
N LEU A 197 -0.33 15.92 10.06
CA LEU A 197 0.86 16.35 10.81
C LEU A 197 1.51 15.20 11.58
N GLU A 198 0.71 14.33 12.22
CA GLU A 198 1.22 13.15 12.95
C GLU A 198 1.91 12.17 11.99
N ILE A 199 1.28 11.90 10.84
CA ILE A 199 1.83 11.04 9.79
C ILE A 199 3.10 11.65 9.22
N LEU A 200 3.08 12.94 8.86
CA LEU A 200 4.24 13.59 8.26
C LEU A 200 5.42 13.63 9.22
N LEU A 201 5.19 13.93 10.51
CA LEU A 201 6.21 13.91 11.54
C LEU A 201 6.81 12.51 11.71
N SER A 202 5.97 11.47 11.69
CA SER A 202 6.41 10.07 11.77
C SER A 202 7.26 9.67 10.57
N LEU A 203 6.82 10.04 9.35
CA LEU A 203 7.56 9.78 8.12
C LEU A 203 8.89 10.54 8.09
N MET A 204 8.92 11.79 8.56
CA MET A 204 10.16 12.56 8.70
C MET A 204 11.11 11.90 9.70
N LEU A 205 10.61 11.41 10.83
CA LEU A 205 11.44 10.72 11.83
C LEU A 205 12.01 9.40 11.28
N ILE A 206 11.19 8.57 10.64
CA ILE A 206 11.62 7.32 10.00
C ILE A 206 12.67 7.61 8.91
N GLY A 207 12.39 8.62 8.06
CA GLY A 207 13.32 9.06 7.01
C GLY A 207 14.63 9.60 7.58
N PHE A 208 14.58 10.35 8.68
CA PHE A 208 15.76 10.89 9.36
C PHE A 208 16.63 9.77 9.92
N VAL A 209 16.05 8.79 10.63
CA VAL A 209 16.79 7.63 11.16
C VAL A 209 17.43 6.83 10.01
N ALA A 210 16.69 6.58 8.93
CA ALA A 210 17.22 5.92 7.74
C ALA A 210 18.35 6.73 7.09
N ALA A 211 18.23 8.05 7.00
CA ALA A 211 19.25 8.93 6.44
C ALA A 211 20.53 8.99 7.30
N VAL A 212 20.41 9.00 8.63
CA VAL A 212 21.55 8.91 9.55
C VAL A 212 22.27 7.58 9.36
N LEU A 213 21.54 6.46 9.31
CA LEU A 213 22.11 5.14 9.01
C LEU A 213 22.80 5.12 7.65
N ALA A 214 22.14 5.66 6.61
CA ALA A 214 22.70 5.76 5.27
C ALA A 214 23.98 6.59 5.25
N THR A 215 24.02 7.70 6.00
CA THR A 215 25.20 8.58 6.11
C THR A 215 26.36 7.87 6.80
N ILE A 216 26.10 7.19 7.92
CA ILE A 216 27.12 6.41 8.64
C ILE A 216 27.70 5.35 7.70
N VAL A 217 26.83 4.55 7.08
CA VAL A 217 27.26 3.52 6.13
C VAL A 217 28.03 4.16 4.97
N ALA A 218 27.53 5.21 4.34
CA ALA A 218 28.22 5.90 3.26
C ALA A 218 29.61 6.41 3.68
N MET A 219 29.78 6.95 4.89
CA MET A 219 31.08 7.39 5.41
C MET A 219 32.07 6.23 5.57
N LEU A 220 31.63 5.11 6.16
CA LEU A 220 32.44 3.90 6.31
C LEU A 220 32.91 3.36 4.95
N TRP A 221 32.00 3.32 3.99
CA TRP A 221 32.27 2.83 2.64
C TRP A 221 33.17 3.77 1.87
N PHE A 222 32.89 5.08 1.92
CA PHE A 222 33.71 6.10 1.28
C PHE A 222 35.15 6.07 1.80
N SER A 223 35.34 5.94 3.11
CA SER A 223 36.69 5.78 3.67
C SER A 223 37.40 4.53 3.12
N GLY A 224 36.69 3.41 2.97
CA GLY A 224 37.22 2.20 2.35
C GLY A 224 37.56 2.39 0.87
N MET A 225 36.70 3.06 0.11
CA MET A 225 36.89 3.36 -1.31
C MET A 225 38.10 4.27 -1.55
N VAL A 226 38.30 5.29 -0.71
CA VAL A 226 39.49 6.16 -0.79
C VAL A 226 40.76 5.37 -0.47
N PHE A 227 40.75 4.53 0.56
CA PHE A 227 41.91 3.71 0.92
C PHE A 227 42.28 2.69 -0.17
N VAL A 228 41.31 1.90 -0.62
CA VAL A 228 41.52 0.91 -1.69
C VAL A 228 41.83 1.58 -3.02
N GLY A 229 41.17 2.69 -3.33
CA GLY A 229 41.44 3.52 -4.51
C GLY A 229 42.88 4.05 -4.52
N GLY A 230 43.40 4.51 -3.38
CA GLY A 230 44.79 4.92 -3.24
C GLY A 230 45.78 3.79 -3.50
N LEU A 231 45.53 2.59 -2.95
CA LEU A 231 46.35 1.41 -3.22
C LEU A 231 46.27 0.96 -4.68
N ALA A 232 45.06 0.96 -5.26
CA ALA A 232 44.85 0.66 -6.66
C ALA A 232 45.60 1.65 -7.56
N GLY A 233 45.67 2.93 -7.19
CA GLY A 233 46.41 3.95 -7.93
C GLY A 233 47.90 3.68 -8.04
N ALA A 234 48.49 3.15 -6.98
CA ALA A 234 49.91 2.78 -6.97
C ALA A 234 50.22 1.58 -7.88
N VAL A 235 49.26 0.67 -8.09
CA VAL A 235 49.47 -0.59 -8.83
C VAL A 235 49.00 -0.48 -10.28
N VAL A 236 47.84 0.16 -10.47
CA VAL A 236 47.09 0.16 -11.73
C VAL A 236 47.26 1.48 -12.49
N GLY A 237 47.48 2.58 -11.78
CA GLY A 237 47.60 3.92 -12.35
C GLY A 237 46.61 4.92 -11.75
N ALA A 238 46.98 6.19 -11.81
CA ALA A 238 46.24 7.30 -11.18
C ALA A 238 44.81 7.48 -11.73
N ASP A 239 44.59 7.21 -13.03
CA ASP A 239 43.28 7.38 -13.67
C ASP A 239 42.23 6.41 -13.10
N VAL A 240 42.60 5.15 -12.89
CA VAL A 240 41.71 4.16 -12.26
C VAL A 240 41.47 4.48 -10.79
N ALA A 241 42.48 4.97 -10.07
CA ALA A 241 42.29 5.41 -8.69
C ALA A 241 41.35 6.60 -8.57
N MET A 242 41.48 7.58 -9.47
CA MET A 242 40.60 8.74 -9.50
C MET A 242 39.17 8.34 -9.84
N ALA A 243 38.97 7.42 -10.80
CA ALA A 243 37.67 6.84 -11.09
C ALA A 243 37.06 6.14 -9.86
N ILE A 244 37.85 5.34 -9.14
CA ILE A 244 37.38 4.66 -7.91
C ILE A 244 37.04 5.66 -6.81
N ALA A 245 37.89 6.67 -6.59
CA ALA A 245 37.75 7.62 -5.50
C ALA A 245 36.61 8.63 -5.71
N SER A 246 36.40 9.06 -6.95
CA SER A 246 35.34 10.00 -7.31
C SER A 246 33.96 9.33 -7.41
N GLY A 247 33.93 8.02 -7.71
CA GLY A 247 32.70 7.34 -8.10
C GLY A 247 32.10 7.90 -9.39
N ASP A 248 32.90 8.66 -10.16
CA ASP A 248 32.46 9.29 -11.40
C ASP A 248 32.45 8.23 -12.53
N PHE A 249 31.23 7.83 -12.89
CA PHE A 249 30.98 6.82 -13.92
C PHE A 249 31.45 7.28 -15.31
N ASP A 250 31.37 8.57 -15.61
CA ASP A 250 31.75 9.10 -16.92
C ASP A 250 33.28 9.16 -17.07
N ALA A 251 33.98 9.57 -16.00
CA ALA A 251 35.44 9.54 -15.97
C ALA A 251 36.00 8.12 -16.09
N ALA A 252 35.36 7.14 -15.43
CA ALA A 252 35.74 5.74 -15.52
C ALA A 252 35.53 5.15 -16.92
N ALA A 253 34.43 5.52 -17.59
CA ALA A 253 34.16 5.12 -18.96
C ALA A 253 35.16 5.75 -19.95
N ALA A 254 35.53 7.02 -19.74
CA ALA A 254 36.51 7.73 -20.57
C ALA A 254 37.93 7.14 -20.47
N ALA A 255 38.28 6.49 -19.35
CA ALA A 255 39.54 5.78 -19.18
C ALA A 255 39.67 4.50 -20.05
N GLY A 256 38.58 4.07 -20.72
CA GLY A 256 38.64 3.21 -21.90
C GLY A 256 39.17 1.78 -21.72
N GLY A 257 39.19 1.24 -20.49
CA GLY A 257 39.77 -0.08 -20.19
C GLY A 257 38.82 -1.04 -19.48
N GLY A 258 38.94 -2.35 -19.76
CA GLY A 258 38.14 -3.40 -19.09
C GLY A 258 38.31 -3.43 -17.56
N LEU A 259 39.44 -2.94 -17.05
CA LEU A 259 39.69 -2.82 -15.63
C LEU A 259 38.89 -1.67 -14.97
N ALA A 260 38.61 -0.59 -15.70
CA ALA A 260 37.73 0.47 -15.23
C ALA A 260 36.29 -0.06 -15.07
N VAL A 261 35.80 -0.85 -16.03
CA VAL A 261 34.47 -1.49 -15.95
C VAL A 261 34.37 -2.43 -14.75
N ALA A 262 35.43 -3.22 -14.49
CA ALA A 262 35.49 -4.10 -13.33
C ALA A 262 35.46 -3.31 -12.01
N ALA A 263 36.22 -2.21 -11.92
CA ALA A 263 36.20 -1.33 -10.76
C ALA A 263 34.81 -0.70 -10.53
N MET A 264 34.15 -0.22 -11.59
CA MET A 264 32.79 0.35 -11.51
C MET A 264 31.75 -0.68 -11.09
N THR A 265 31.87 -1.91 -11.57
CA THR A 265 31.01 -3.02 -11.14
C THR A 265 31.21 -3.32 -9.66
N GLY A 266 32.46 -3.32 -9.20
CA GLY A 266 32.78 -3.44 -7.77
C GLY A 266 32.10 -2.34 -6.97
N ILE A 267 32.31 -1.07 -7.35
CA ILE A 267 31.74 0.10 -6.65
C ILE A 267 30.21 0.06 -6.64
N SER A 268 29.55 -0.30 -7.74
CA SER A 268 28.08 -0.36 -7.79
C SER A 268 27.53 -1.43 -6.85
N ILE A 269 28.13 -2.62 -6.83
CA ILE A 269 27.79 -3.68 -5.87
C ILE A 269 27.97 -3.16 -4.44
N LEU A 270 29.11 -2.53 -4.17
CA LEU A 270 29.44 -1.99 -2.87
C LEU A 270 28.40 -0.95 -2.40
N VAL A 271 28.13 0.08 -3.20
CA VAL A 271 27.14 1.13 -2.89
C VAL A 271 25.74 0.54 -2.69
N LEU A 272 25.32 -0.38 -3.55
CA LEU A 272 24.01 -1.02 -3.44
C LEU A 272 23.91 -1.90 -2.20
N GLN A 273 24.96 -2.61 -1.80
CA GLN A 273 24.99 -3.37 -0.54
C GLN A 273 24.97 -2.44 0.69
N GLY A 274 25.62 -1.27 0.62
CA GLY A 274 25.53 -0.25 1.66
C GLY A 274 24.10 0.24 1.91
N ALA A 275 23.26 0.24 0.87
CA ALA A 275 21.85 0.65 0.97
C ALA A 275 20.94 -0.38 1.67
N VAL A 276 21.38 -1.62 1.90
CA VAL A 276 20.56 -2.68 2.50
C VAL A 276 20.05 -2.30 3.90
N LEU A 277 20.94 -1.83 4.79
CA LEU A 277 20.57 -1.53 6.17
C LEU A 277 19.64 -0.31 6.28
N PRO A 278 19.94 0.84 5.64
CA PRO A 278 19.04 2.00 5.66
C PRO A 278 17.67 1.68 5.06
N LEU A 279 17.64 0.93 3.95
CA LEU A 279 16.40 0.58 3.28
C LEU A 279 15.56 -0.40 4.12
N ALA A 280 16.19 -1.40 4.74
CA ALA A 280 15.51 -2.31 5.67
C ALA A 280 14.93 -1.58 6.89
N ALA A 281 15.69 -0.63 7.46
CA ALA A 281 15.23 0.20 8.56
C ALA A 281 14.05 1.09 8.15
N GLN A 282 14.11 1.71 6.98
CA GLN A 282 13.03 2.55 6.45
C GLN A 282 11.76 1.75 6.19
N ILE A 283 11.87 0.61 5.49
CA ILE A 283 10.75 -0.28 5.18
C ILE A 283 10.13 -0.82 6.48
N GLY A 284 10.95 -1.28 7.43
CA GLY A 284 10.49 -1.77 8.73
C GLY A 284 9.74 -0.69 9.54
N GLY A 285 10.24 0.54 9.54
CA GLY A 285 9.58 1.68 10.16
C GLY A 285 8.21 1.98 9.53
N LEU A 286 8.10 1.92 8.19
CA LEU A 286 6.84 2.13 7.47
C LEU A 286 5.81 1.04 7.77
N CYS A 287 6.21 -0.23 7.82
CA CYS A 287 5.32 -1.34 8.17
C CYS A 287 4.73 -1.17 9.58
N ARG A 288 5.56 -0.79 10.56
CA ARG A 288 5.09 -0.56 11.94
C ARG A 288 4.19 0.64 12.06
N LEU A 289 4.54 1.75 11.40
CA LEU A 289 3.69 2.94 11.37
C LEU A 289 2.30 2.56 10.82
N ARG A 290 2.24 1.73 9.77
CA ARG A 290 0.97 1.24 9.23
C ARG A 290 0.19 0.41 10.24
N CYS A 291 0.80 -0.60 10.87
CA CYS A 291 0.12 -1.43 11.87
C CYS A 291 -0.39 -0.62 13.07
N GLN A 292 0.35 0.40 13.49
CA GLN A 292 -0.08 1.31 14.57
C GLN A 292 -1.30 2.12 14.17
N LEU A 293 -1.28 2.70 12.96
CA LEU A 293 -2.42 3.42 12.42
C LEU A 293 -3.63 2.47 12.29
N ASP A 294 -3.42 1.23 11.87
CA ASP A 294 -4.48 0.20 11.81
C ASP A 294 -5.05 -0.11 13.20
N GLY A 295 -4.20 -0.26 14.23
CA GLY A 295 -4.64 -0.53 15.60
C GLY A 295 -5.37 0.62 16.28
N ILE A 296 -5.03 1.87 15.92
CA ILE A 296 -5.73 3.08 16.39
C ILE A 296 -7.12 3.17 15.74
N ASP A 297 -7.25 2.77 14.47
CA ASP A 297 -8.49 2.86 13.72
C ASP A 297 -9.44 1.67 13.96
N ALA A 298 -8.93 0.51 14.38
CA ALA A 298 -9.73 -0.69 14.65
C ALA A 298 -10.95 -0.46 15.57
N PRO A 299 -10.86 0.26 16.70
CA PRO A 299 -12.02 0.57 17.53
C PRO A 299 -12.97 1.62 16.92
N LEU A 300 -12.51 2.40 15.94
CA LEU A 300 -13.30 3.42 15.24
C LEU A 300 -14.03 2.86 14.00
N ALA A 301 -13.56 1.75 13.45
CA ALA A 301 -14.15 1.08 12.30
C ALA A 301 -15.67 0.81 12.45
N PRO A 302 -16.17 0.20 13.55
CA PRO A 302 -17.61 -0.05 13.69
C PRO A 302 -18.43 1.24 13.82
N ILE A 303 -17.83 2.32 14.33
CA ILE A 303 -18.50 3.63 14.44
C ILE A 303 -18.62 4.25 13.05
N ALA A 304 -17.55 4.20 12.24
CA ALA A 304 -17.57 4.71 10.87
C ALA A 304 -18.50 3.88 9.96
N GLU A 305 -18.57 2.56 10.17
CA GLU A 305 -19.53 1.70 9.45
C GLU A 305 -20.98 2.04 9.84
N ALA A 306 -21.26 2.23 11.13
CA ALA A 306 -22.58 2.64 11.60
C ALA A 306 -22.96 4.06 11.13
N GLU A 307 -22.01 5.00 11.09
CA GLU A 307 -22.24 6.35 10.54
C GLU A 307 -22.51 6.31 9.03
N ALA A 308 -21.79 5.48 8.28
CA ALA A 308 -22.01 5.32 6.84
C ALA A 308 -23.35 4.62 6.54
N GLU A 309 -23.74 3.63 7.34
CA GLU A 309 -25.05 2.98 7.24
C GLU A 309 -26.17 3.97 7.56
N ALA A 310 -26.03 4.78 8.62
CA ALA A 310 -26.99 5.83 8.95
C ALA A 310 -27.08 6.93 7.88
N GLU A 311 -25.95 7.31 7.25
CA GLU A 311 -25.95 8.27 6.14
C GLU A 311 -26.63 7.69 4.89
N ALA A 312 -26.41 6.40 4.59
CA ALA A 312 -27.07 5.72 3.48
C ALA A 312 -28.58 5.54 3.72
N GLU A 313 -28.99 5.25 4.95
CA GLU A 313 -30.41 5.21 5.35
C GLU A 313 -31.04 6.59 5.21
N ALA A 314 -30.38 7.66 5.68
CA ALA A 314 -30.87 9.02 5.54
C ALA A 314 -30.97 9.48 4.07
N GLU A 315 -30.02 9.09 3.22
CA GLU A 315 -30.07 9.37 1.78
C GLU A 315 -31.23 8.61 1.10
N ALA A 316 -31.46 7.35 1.47
CA ALA A 316 -32.58 6.55 0.95
C ALA A 316 -33.95 7.08 1.42
N GLU A 317 -34.06 7.55 2.67
CA GLU A 317 -35.27 8.22 3.17
C GLU A 317 -35.54 9.53 2.43
N ALA A 318 -34.50 10.35 2.20
CA ALA A 318 -34.64 11.59 1.45
C ALA A 318 -35.06 11.36 -0.02
N GLU A 319 -34.54 10.30 -0.67
CA GLU A 319 -34.97 9.92 -2.02
C GLU A 319 -36.43 9.44 -2.04
N ALA A 320 -36.85 8.66 -1.04
CA ALA A 320 -38.23 8.19 -0.91
C ALA A 320 -39.23 9.33 -0.63
N GLU A 321 -38.85 10.31 0.20
CA GLU A 321 -39.68 11.50 0.44
C GLU A 321 -39.81 12.37 -0.83
N ALA A 322 -38.72 12.55 -1.57
CA ALA A 322 -38.73 13.29 -2.82
C ALA A 322 -39.61 12.62 -3.90
N GLU A 323 -39.57 11.30 -4.02
CA GLU A 323 -40.45 10.54 -4.92
C GLU A 323 -41.93 10.65 -4.48
N ALA A 324 -42.22 10.53 -3.19
CA ALA A 324 -43.57 10.67 -2.65
C ALA A 324 -44.13 12.12 -2.77
N GLU A 325 -43.29 13.14 -2.80
CA GLU A 325 -43.70 14.52 -3.08
C GLU A 325 -43.96 14.73 -4.57
N ALA A 326 -43.12 14.16 -5.46
CA ALA A 326 -43.33 14.21 -6.90
C ALA A 326 -44.64 13.56 -7.33
N ASP A 327 -44.99 12.39 -6.76
CA ASP A 327 -46.26 11.70 -7.05
C ASP A 327 -47.47 12.54 -6.60
N ARG A 328 -47.39 13.21 -5.45
CA ARG A 328 -48.45 14.12 -4.99
C ARG A 328 -48.67 15.29 -5.94
N MET A 329 -47.60 15.85 -6.51
CA MET A 329 -47.73 16.93 -7.51
C MET A 329 -48.39 16.45 -8.81
N ILE A 330 -48.20 15.19 -9.21
CA ILE A 330 -48.86 14.60 -10.39
C ILE A 330 -50.35 14.41 -10.12
N ASP A 331 -50.72 13.85 -8.98
CA ASP A 331 -52.13 13.62 -8.63
C ASP A 331 -52.92 14.94 -8.50
N ASP A 332 -52.34 15.95 -7.83
CA ASP A 332 -52.98 17.27 -7.70
C ASP A 332 -53.10 17.99 -9.06
N GLY A 333 -52.10 17.85 -9.93
CA GLY A 333 -52.13 18.43 -11.28
C GLY A 333 -53.17 17.80 -12.21
N THR A 334 -53.47 16.51 -12.03
CA THR A 334 -54.44 15.79 -12.85
C THR A 334 -55.89 16.13 -12.47
N GLY A 335 -56.15 16.48 -11.21
CA GLY A 335 -57.47 16.91 -10.74
C GLY A 335 -57.90 18.29 -11.27
N ALA A 336 -56.97 19.23 -11.45
CA ALA A 336 -57.28 20.58 -11.91
C ALA A 336 -57.57 20.69 -13.43
N GLY A 337 -57.13 19.72 -14.24
CA GLY A 337 -57.33 19.72 -15.70
C GLY A 337 -58.73 19.24 -16.14
N VAL A 338 -59.39 18.39 -15.35
CA VAL A 338 -60.67 17.77 -15.75
C VAL A 338 -61.85 18.75 -15.62
N GLU A 339 -61.75 19.81 -14.81
CA GLU A 339 -62.79 20.84 -14.71
C GLU A 339 -62.71 21.93 -15.80
N ALA A 340 -61.63 21.99 -16.60
CA ALA A 340 -61.45 23.01 -17.64
C ALA A 340 -61.85 22.55 -19.06
N GLU A 341 -62.00 21.24 -19.32
CA GLU A 341 -62.37 20.71 -20.65
C GLU A 341 -63.88 20.58 -20.90
N GLY A 342 -64.74 20.95 -19.93
CA GLY A 342 -66.20 20.98 -20.10
C GLY A 342 -66.78 22.18 -20.85
N GLY A 343 -65.96 23.04 -21.48
CA GLY A 343 -66.37 24.37 -21.94
C GLY A 343 -66.02 24.79 -23.38
N ALA A 344 -65.48 23.92 -24.23
CA ALA A 344 -65.00 24.31 -25.57
C ALA A 344 -65.61 23.50 -26.74
N GLU A 345 -66.90 23.18 -26.65
CA GLU A 345 -67.69 22.70 -27.79
C GLU A 345 -68.58 23.82 -28.33
N ALA A 346 -67.99 24.80 -29.02
CA ALA A 346 -68.72 25.64 -29.97
C ALA A 346 -67.76 26.46 -30.85
N THR A 347 -67.97 26.34 -32.17
CA THR A 347 -67.51 27.23 -33.26
C THR A 347 -66.07 27.07 -33.76
N ASN A 348 -65.89 26.32 -34.85
CA ASN A 348 -65.58 26.95 -36.14
C ASN A 348 -65.58 25.92 -37.29
N ASP A 349 -66.71 25.86 -37.98
CA ASP A 349 -66.79 25.47 -39.39
C ASP A 349 -66.94 26.77 -40.21
N ALA A 350 -65.99 27.06 -41.11
CA ALA A 350 -66.24 27.62 -42.45
C ALA A 350 -64.93 28.00 -43.19
N ALA A 351 -64.56 27.13 -44.13
CA ALA A 351 -64.22 27.39 -45.54
C ALA A 351 -63.22 28.51 -45.94
N GLY A 352 -62.20 28.12 -46.72
CA GLY A 352 -61.40 29.04 -47.53
C GLY A 352 -60.24 28.38 -48.30
N ASP A 353 -60.57 27.85 -49.47
CA ASP A 353 -59.74 27.12 -50.45
C ASP A 353 -58.79 28.04 -51.26
N ALA A 354 -57.52 27.66 -51.48
CA ALA A 354 -56.68 28.09 -52.62
C ALA A 354 -55.35 27.27 -52.73
N THR A 355 -55.05 26.86 -53.96
CA THR A 355 -54.15 25.78 -54.42
C THR A 355 -52.70 26.24 -54.77
N PRO A 356 -51.79 25.46 -55.43
CA PRO A 356 -50.49 25.05 -54.89
C PRO A 356 -49.24 25.61 -55.65
N GLY A 357 -48.04 25.46 -55.09
CA GLY A 357 -46.81 25.76 -55.83
C GLY A 357 -45.49 25.34 -55.17
N ALA A 358 -44.90 24.27 -55.72
CA ALA A 358 -43.46 23.98 -55.88
C ALA A 358 -42.54 23.84 -54.65
N ALA A 359 -41.96 22.64 -54.53
CA ALA A 359 -40.69 22.32 -53.84
C ALA A 359 -39.47 22.77 -54.70
N PRO A 360 -38.18 22.55 -54.30
CA PRO A 360 -37.62 22.09 -53.02
C PRO A 360 -36.43 22.96 -52.52
N ALA A 361 -35.84 22.55 -51.38
CA ALA A 361 -34.40 22.52 -51.07
C ALA A 361 -33.95 23.21 -49.76
N ASP A 362 -33.37 22.36 -48.92
CA ASP A 362 -32.18 22.56 -48.09
C ASP A 362 -32.23 23.23 -46.70
N ALA A 363 -31.70 22.41 -45.79
CA ALA A 363 -30.84 22.74 -44.64
C ALA A 363 -31.49 22.82 -43.25
N GLY A 364 -31.36 21.69 -42.52
CA GLY A 364 -30.53 21.70 -41.32
C GLY A 364 -31.27 21.76 -39.99
N LEU A 365 -31.70 20.58 -39.53
CA LEU A 365 -32.20 20.33 -38.18
C LEU A 365 -31.26 20.84 -37.10
N ALA A 366 -31.79 21.71 -36.22
CA ALA A 366 -31.39 21.78 -34.83
C ALA A 366 -32.05 20.59 -34.11
N SER A 367 -31.25 19.59 -33.71
CA SER A 367 -31.75 18.48 -32.91
C SER A 367 -31.88 18.90 -31.45
N THR A 368 -33.13 18.96 -31.02
CA THR A 368 -33.59 18.87 -29.65
C THR A 368 -33.06 17.57 -29.03
N VAL A 369 -32.10 17.68 -28.11
CA VAL A 369 -31.70 16.55 -27.25
C VAL A 369 -32.81 16.35 -26.21
N LYS A 370 -33.65 15.35 -26.48
CA LYS A 370 -34.64 14.82 -25.56
C LYS A 370 -33.90 13.99 -24.51
N THR A 371 -33.84 14.50 -23.29
CA THR A 371 -33.35 13.80 -22.10
C THR A 371 -34.25 12.59 -21.84
N MET A 372 -33.83 11.40 -22.26
CA MET A 372 -34.39 10.15 -21.78
C MET A 372 -33.66 9.76 -20.50
N ALA A 373 -34.35 9.90 -19.38
CA ALA A 373 -33.96 9.31 -18.10
C ALA A 373 -33.94 7.78 -18.25
N LEU A 374 -32.74 7.20 -18.22
CA LEU A 374 -32.56 5.76 -18.09
C LEU A 374 -32.59 5.40 -16.61
N ARG A 375 -33.74 4.85 -16.22
CA ARG A 375 -33.99 4.06 -15.01
C ARG A 375 -32.96 2.91 -14.90
N PRO A 376 -32.22 2.74 -13.78
CA PRO A 376 -31.41 1.55 -13.59
C PRO A 376 -32.33 0.39 -13.18
N GLU A 377 -32.59 -0.52 -14.11
CA GLU A 377 -33.18 -1.82 -13.79
C GLU A 377 -32.20 -2.63 -12.92
N ARG A 378 -32.69 -3.05 -11.75
CA ARG A 378 -32.11 -4.11 -10.93
C ARG A 378 -32.05 -5.40 -11.76
N MET A 379 -30.86 -5.79 -12.19
CA MET A 379 -30.61 -7.10 -12.77
C MET A 379 -30.20 -8.06 -11.64
N HIS A 380 -31.18 -8.75 -11.08
CA HIS A 380 -31.01 -10.00 -10.34
C HIS A 380 -31.55 -11.15 -11.20
N ASP A 381 -30.77 -12.24 -11.19
CA ASP A 381 -31.07 -13.60 -11.63
C ASP A 381 -31.20 -13.92 -13.13
N ALA A 382 -30.23 -14.70 -13.60
CA ALA A 382 -30.42 -16.05 -14.17
C ALA A 382 -29.55 -16.29 -15.41
N THR A 383 -28.38 -16.91 -15.22
CA THR A 383 -27.97 -18.05 -16.06
C THR A 383 -27.09 -18.99 -15.25
N ALA A 384 -27.75 -20.00 -14.70
CA ALA A 384 -27.17 -21.31 -14.51
C ALA A 384 -26.75 -21.87 -15.88
N SER A 385 -25.45 -22.11 -16.07
CA SER A 385 -24.97 -23.08 -17.06
C SER A 385 -24.15 -24.10 -16.31
N ALA A 386 -24.82 -25.22 -16.01
CA ALA A 386 -24.24 -26.41 -15.45
C ALA A 386 -23.01 -26.85 -16.26
N ARG A 387 -21.86 -26.91 -15.59
CA ARG A 387 -20.80 -27.86 -15.91
C ARG A 387 -20.84 -28.90 -14.81
N ASP A 388 -21.14 -30.13 -15.19
CA ASP A 388 -20.93 -31.33 -14.40
C ASP A 388 -19.49 -31.38 -13.88
N GLU A 389 -19.30 -31.04 -12.61
CA GLU A 389 -18.13 -31.47 -11.86
C GLU A 389 -18.45 -32.83 -11.23
N PRO A 390 -17.64 -33.88 -11.48
CA PRO A 390 -17.85 -35.16 -10.85
C PRO A 390 -17.64 -35.05 -9.34
N SER A 391 -18.71 -35.31 -8.59
CA SER A 391 -18.72 -35.47 -7.15
C SER A 391 -17.66 -36.51 -6.72
N LEU A 392 -16.50 -36.03 -6.31
CA LEU A 392 -15.50 -36.81 -5.57
C LEU A 392 -16.04 -37.03 -4.15
N VAL A 393 -16.80 -38.11 -3.99
CA VAL A 393 -17.05 -38.71 -2.67
C VAL A 393 -15.69 -39.08 -2.08
N PRO A 394 -15.28 -38.52 -0.93
CA PRO A 394 -14.08 -38.97 -0.26
C PRO A 394 -14.26 -40.46 0.10
N PRO A 395 -13.26 -41.32 -0.15
CA PRO A 395 -13.35 -42.73 0.19
C PRO A 395 -13.57 -42.89 1.69
N ASP A 396 -14.53 -43.74 2.03
CA ASP A 396 -14.86 -44.21 3.37
C ASP A 396 -13.56 -44.57 4.12
N PRO A 397 -13.30 -44.06 5.35
CA PRO A 397 -12.14 -44.44 6.12
C PRO A 397 -12.19 -45.94 6.40
N GLY A 398 -11.32 -46.68 5.72
CA GLY A 398 -11.19 -48.12 5.91
C GLY A 398 -10.95 -48.48 7.38
N PRO A 399 -11.29 -49.72 7.78
CA PRO A 399 -11.19 -50.17 9.16
C PRO A 399 -9.75 -50.02 9.68
N PRO A 400 -9.58 -49.73 10.99
CA PRO A 400 -8.28 -49.53 11.59
C PRO A 400 -7.40 -50.77 11.40
N MET A 401 -6.24 -50.56 10.77
CA MET A 401 -5.18 -51.56 10.70
C MET A 401 -4.73 -51.91 12.12
N PRO A 402 -4.55 -53.20 12.46
CA PRO A 402 -4.07 -53.60 13.77
C PRO A 402 -2.67 -53.05 14.01
N GLU A 403 -2.51 -52.36 15.14
CA GLU A 403 -1.23 -51.91 15.70
C GLU A 403 -0.24 -53.08 15.72
N ARG A 404 0.84 -52.93 14.96
CA ARG A 404 2.00 -53.84 15.04
C ARG A 404 2.87 -53.35 16.19
N ASP A 405 2.60 -53.89 17.37
CA ASP A 405 3.47 -53.82 18.54
C ASP A 405 4.81 -54.50 18.22
N GLY A 406 5.81 -53.70 17.87
CA GLY A 406 7.16 -54.19 17.61
C GLY A 406 8.05 -53.05 17.15
N ASP A 407 9.04 -52.71 17.97
CA ASP A 407 10.14 -51.76 17.72
C ASP A 407 10.01 -50.37 18.37
N ARG A 408 9.69 -50.36 19.67
CA ARG A 408 10.05 -49.24 20.56
C ARG A 408 11.50 -49.46 21.06
N PRO A 409 12.49 -48.66 20.65
CA PRO A 409 13.82 -48.72 21.24
C PRO A 409 13.77 -48.31 22.72
N PRO A 410 14.58 -48.93 23.60
CA PRO A 410 14.54 -48.65 25.03
C PRO A 410 14.94 -47.20 25.34
N PRO A 411 14.36 -46.61 26.40
CA PRO A 411 14.64 -45.23 26.78
C PRO A 411 16.11 -45.06 27.15
N ARG A 412 16.77 -44.11 26.49
CA ARG A 412 18.09 -43.61 26.92
C ARG A 412 17.93 -42.96 28.29
N THR A 413 18.56 -43.55 29.29
CA THR A 413 18.77 -42.97 30.62
C THR A 413 19.60 -41.70 30.49
N LEU A 414 18.96 -40.55 30.68
CA LEU A 414 19.65 -39.28 30.87
C LEU A 414 20.32 -39.30 32.24
N GLY A 415 21.65 -39.21 32.23
CA GLY A 415 22.48 -39.14 33.43
C GLY A 415 22.12 -37.94 34.30
N THR A 416 22.07 -38.20 35.60
CA THR A 416 21.97 -37.23 36.67
C THR A 416 23.16 -36.27 36.63
N VAL A 417 22.88 -34.99 36.38
CA VAL A 417 23.86 -33.89 36.55
C VAL A 417 23.87 -33.51 38.04
N PRO A 418 25.05 -33.44 38.70
CA PRO A 418 25.13 -33.07 40.10
C PRO A 418 24.81 -31.58 40.30
N SER A 419 23.83 -31.31 41.17
CA SER A 419 23.48 -29.98 41.66
C SER A 419 24.62 -29.41 42.50
N THR A 420 25.36 -28.45 41.95
CA THR A 420 26.19 -27.53 42.75
C THR A 420 25.31 -26.36 43.17
N GLY A 421 25.25 -26.15 44.48
CA GLY A 421 24.42 -25.12 45.11
C GLY A 421 24.92 -23.72 44.77
N PHE A 422 23.99 -22.89 44.29
CA PHE A 422 24.09 -21.44 44.33
C PHE A 422 22.88 -20.90 45.08
N ARG A 423 23.13 -20.24 46.22
CA ARG A 423 22.16 -19.42 46.96
C ARG A 423 22.40 -17.96 46.56
N ALA A 424 21.39 -17.32 46.00
CA ALA A 424 21.16 -15.86 45.99
C ALA A 424 19.68 -15.67 45.59
N ALA A 425 18.80 -15.38 46.56
CA ALA A 425 18.38 -14.04 46.99
C ALA A 425 17.19 -13.53 46.15
N ASP A 426 16.01 -13.57 46.79
CA ASP A 426 14.80 -12.76 46.59
C ASP A 426 14.64 -12.04 45.24
N ALA A 427 14.03 -12.72 44.29
CA ALA A 427 13.27 -12.10 43.21
C ALA A 427 11.92 -12.82 43.13
N GLY A 428 10.82 -12.07 43.28
CA GLY A 428 9.46 -12.58 43.16
C GLY A 428 9.25 -13.23 41.81
N LEU A 429 9.29 -14.56 41.79
CA LEU A 429 9.01 -15.37 40.62
C LEU A 429 7.49 -15.50 40.52
N GLU A 430 6.85 -14.65 39.72
CA GLU A 430 5.48 -14.90 39.27
C GLU A 430 5.48 -16.21 38.47
N VAL A 431 4.93 -17.26 39.09
CA VAL A 431 4.64 -18.53 38.42
C VAL A 431 3.55 -18.26 37.40
N THR A 432 3.95 -17.91 36.18
CA THR A 432 3.03 -17.83 35.06
C THR A 432 2.62 -19.25 34.73
N MET A 433 1.43 -19.67 35.17
CA MET A 433 0.86 -20.93 34.73
C MET A 433 0.76 -20.90 33.21
N ILE A 434 1.53 -21.75 32.53
CA ILE A 434 1.44 -21.96 31.09
C ILE A 434 0.11 -22.69 30.87
N VAL A 435 -0.97 -21.93 30.72
CA VAL A 435 -2.26 -22.44 30.27
C VAL A 435 -2.10 -22.74 28.79
N SER A 436 -2.10 -24.02 28.41
CA SER A 436 -2.12 -24.43 27.01
C SER A 436 -3.28 -23.72 26.29
N PRO A 437 -3.03 -23.03 25.17
CA PRO A 437 -4.08 -22.33 24.45
C PRO A 437 -5.13 -23.33 23.98
N ALA A 438 -6.40 -22.96 24.13
CA ALA A 438 -7.50 -23.76 23.62
C ALA A 438 -7.38 -23.87 22.09
N ARG A 439 -7.85 -25.00 21.54
CA ARG A 439 -7.82 -25.28 20.08
C ARG A 439 -9.23 -25.58 19.59
N CYS A 440 -9.55 -25.14 18.38
CA CYS A 440 -10.82 -25.44 17.73
C CYS A 440 -11.00 -26.96 17.58
N SER A 441 -12.14 -27.48 17.99
CA SER A 441 -12.47 -28.91 17.90
C SER A 441 -12.62 -29.41 16.46
N ALA A 442 -12.90 -28.52 15.50
CA ALA A 442 -13.07 -28.89 14.09
C ALA A 442 -11.75 -28.90 13.31
N CYS A 443 -10.91 -27.88 13.46
CA CYS A 443 -9.71 -27.70 12.61
C CYS A 443 -8.38 -27.67 13.38
N GLY A 444 -8.40 -27.66 14.72
CA GLY A 444 -7.20 -27.64 15.54
C GLY A 444 -6.44 -26.31 15.61
N ALA A 445 -6.96 -25.25 14.98
CA ALA A 445 -6.41 -23.89 15.06
C ALA A 445 -6.49 -23.35 16.50
N PRO A 446 -5.50 -22.56 16.96
CA PRO A 446 -5.57 -21.90 18.26
C PRO A 446 -6.76 -20.93 18.32
N ILE A 447 -7.45 -20.88 19.45
CA ILE A 447 -8.61 -20.02 19.69
C ILE A 447 -8.38 -19.15 20.93
N GLU A 448 -8.78 -17.88 20.89
CA GLU A 448 -8.76 -17.01 22.06
C GLU A 448 -10.00 -17.28 22.94
N ARG A 449 -9.90 -17.09 24.26
CA ARG A 449 -11.02 -17.35 25.20
C ARG A 449 -12.29 -16.56 24.90
N ARG A 450 -12.20 -15.46 24.13
CA ARG A 450 -13.33 -14.60 23.79
C ARG A 450 -13.95 -14.89 22.43
N ASP A 451 -13.39 -15.82 21.67
CA ASP A 451 -13.89 -16.15 20.34
C ASP A 451 -15.22 -16.92 20.42
N ARG A 452 -16.24 -16.44 19.71
CA ARG A 452 -17.51 -17.16 19.51
C ARG A 452 -17.46 -18.10 18.30
N PHE A 453 -16.52 -17.86 17.38
CA PHE A 453 -16.32 -18.62 16.14
C PHE A 453 -14.83 -18.81 15.89
N CYS A 454 -14.45 -19.95 15.31
CA CYS A 454 -13.08 -20.16 14.88
C CYS A 454 -12.77 -19.28 13.67
N GLY A 455 -11.74 -18.43 13.77
CA GLY A 455 -11.31 -17.55 12.67
C GLY A 455 -10.84 -18.28 11.41
N GLU A 456 -10.46 -19.55 11.52
CA GLU A 456 -9.95 -20.33 10.37
C GLU A 456 -11.06 -21.11 9.64
N CYS A 457 -11.96 -21.79 10.36
CA CYS A 457 -12.98 -22.66 9.74
C CYS A 457 -14.42 -22.18 9.93
N GLY A 458 -14.66 -21.09 10.67
CA GLY A 458 -16.00 -20.54 10.92
C GLY A 458 -16.86 -21.34 11.90
N GLN A 459 -16.37 -22.47 12.43
CA GLN A 459 -17.14 -23.29 13.37
C GLN A 459 -17.44 -22.51 14.66
N ARG A 460 -18.70 -22.50 15.09
CA ARG A 460 -19.13 -21.90 16.36
C ARG A 460 -18.50 -22.65 17.53
N LEU A 461 -17.86 -21.91 18.43
CA LEU A 461 -17.20 -22.47 19.62
C LEU A 461 -18.23 -22.57 20.74
N THR A 462 -18.50 -23.78 21.22
CA THR A 462 -19.38 -24.02 22.38
C THR A 462 -18.59 -23.74 23.65
N ASN A 463 -18.39 -22.47 24.00
CA ASN A 463 -17.82 -22.12 25.30
C ASN A 463 -18.90 -22.37 26.36
N THR A 464 -18.86 -23.54 26.99
CA THR A 464 -19.61 -23.90 28.19
C THR A 464 -19.07 -23.16 29.41
N GLU A 465 -19.10 -21.83 29.39
CA GLU A 465 -19.22 -21.05 30.62
C GLU A 465 -20.66 -20.55 30.64
N SER A 466 -21.52 -21.42 31.17
CA SER A 466 -22.88 -21.08 31.60
C SER A 466 -22.80 -19.81 32.44
N ASP A 467 -23.41 -18.75 31.92
CA ASP A 467 -23.63 -17.49 32.63
C ASP A 467 -24.33 -17.81 33.97
N PRO A 468 -23.70 -17.61 35.13
CA PRO A 468 -24.28 -17.97 36.43
C PRO A 468 -25.34 -16.96 36.90
N GLY A 469 -26.19 -16.47 35.99
CA GLY A 469 -27.00 -15.26 36.18
C GLY A 469 -28.52 -15.39 36.04
N ASP A 470 -29.04 -16.36 35.27
CA ASP A 470 -30.50 -16.52 35.11
C ASP A 470 -31.07 -17.39 36.24
N GLY A 471 -31.10 -16.81 37.44
CA GLY A 471 -31.92 -17.27 38.54
C GLY A 471 -33.35 -16.78 38.33
N ASP A 472 -34.25 -17.72 38.04
CA ASP A 472 -35.69 -17.55 38.10
C ASP A 472 -36.11 -16.93 39.45
N GLU A 473 -36.75 -15.77 39.44
CA GLU A 473 -37.62 -15.31 40.52
C GLU A 473 -39.10 -15.66 40.18
N PRO A 474 -39.87 -16.12 41.19
CA PRO A 474 -41.17 -16.80 41.02
C PRO A 474 -42.37 -15.91 40.65
#